data_AF-A0A973Z9J8-F1
#
_entry.id   AF-A0A973Z9J8-F1
#
_cell.length_a   1.000
_cell.length_b   1.000
_cell.length_c   1.000
_cell.angle_alpha   90.00
_cell.angle_beta   90.00
_cell.angle_gamma   90.00
#
_symmetry.space_group_name_H-M   'P 1'
#
loop_
_entity.id
_entity.type
_entity.pdbx_description
1 polymer ?
#
loop_
_entity_poly.entity_id
_entity_poly.type
_entity_poly.pdbx_seq_one_letter_code
_entity_poly.pdbx_strand_id
1 'polypeptide(L)' 'MTGRLNSAQPYAIGLFRIVVGLLFACHGANSLFGTFGGQTMQAGTWPGWYAAVIELVGGSLVLLGLGTRAAAFISSGA' A
#
# COMPACT_ATOMS: atom_id res chain seq x y z
N MET A 1 23.92 -22.22 8.44
CA MET A 1 22.86 -21.25 8.85
C MET A 1 22.00 -20.76 7.67
N THR A 2 22.52 -20.72 6.43
CA THR A 2 21.83 -20.18 5.24
C THR A 2 20.59 -20.97 4.79
N GLY A 3 20.53 -22.29 5.05
CA GLY A 3 19.41 -23.13 4.59
C GLY A 3 18.04 -22.76 5.18
N ARG A 4 17.99 -22.35 6.46
CA ARG A 4 16.76 -21.91 7.13
C ARG A 4 16.29 -20.54 6.61
N LEU A 5 17.22 -19.64 6.33
CA LEU A 5 16.93 -18.32 5.76
C LEU A 5 16.34 -18.43 4.35
N ASN A 6 16.92 -19.28 3.50
CA ASN A 6 16.38 -19.53 2.15
C ASN A 6 14.96 -20.11 2.19
N SER A 7 14.67 -21.00 3.13
CA SER A 7 13.32 -21.57 3.28
C SER A 7 12.29 -20.55 3.79
N ALA A 8 12.71 -19.58 4.62
CA ALA A 8 11.83 -18.56 5.18
C ALA A 8 11.60 -17.36 4.23
N GLN A 9 12.54 -17.11 3.30
CA GLN A 9 12.51 -16.00 2.35
C GLN A 9 11.17 -15.79 1.64
N PRO A 10 10.52 -16.80 1.00
CA PRO A 10 9.27 -16.58 0.29
C PRO A 10 8.13 -16.13 1.23
N TYR A 11 8.10 -16.65 2.46
CA TYR A 11 7.10 -16.25 3.47
C TYR A 11 7.33 -14.83 3.95
N ALA A 12 8.60 -14.46 4.21
CA ALA A 12 8.95 -13.10 4.65
C ALA A 12 8.60 -12.06 3.56
N ILE A 13 8.89 -12.35 2.29
CA ILE A 13 8.54 -11.46 1.17
C ILE A 13 7.02 -11.35 1.02
N GLY A 14 6.29 -12.46 1.13
CA GLY A 14 4.83 -12.48 1.09
C GLY A 14 4.22 -11.62 2.20
N LEU A 15 4.67 -11.82 3.44
CA LEU A 15 4.22 -11.06 4.60
C LEU A 15 4.53 -9.56 4.44
N PHE A 16 5.73 -9.23 4.00
CA PHE A 16 6.13 -7.83 3.77
C PHE A 16 5.17 -7.14 2.80
N ARG A 17 4.80 -7.80 1.71
CA ARG A 17 3.86 -7.25 0.72
C ARG A 17 2.47 -7.04 1.30
N ILE A 18 1.97 -8.01 2.07
CA ILE A 18 0.68 -7.91 2.74
C ILE A 18 0.67 -6.71 3.69
N VAL A 19 1.69 -6.60 4.54
CA VAL A 19 1.78 -5.50 5.53
C VAL A 19 1.88 -4.15 4.84
N VAL A 20 2.79 -3.98 3.88
CA VAL A 20 2.98 -2.70 3.18
C VAL A 20 1.74 -2.33 2.36
N GLY A 21 1.17 -3.28 1.62
CA GLY A 21 -0.04 -3.05 0.83
C GLY A 21 -1.24 -2.66 1.71
N LEU A 22 -1.42 -3.33 2.85
CA LEU A 22 -2.46 -2.99 3.82
C LEU A 22 -2.27 -1.59 4.39
N LEU A 23 -1.04 -1.22 4.78
CA LEU A 23 -0.76 0.10 5.35
C LEU A 23 -1.05 1.23 4.35
N PHE A 24 -0.64 1.06 3.10
CA PHE A 24 -0.96 2.01 2.02
C PHE A 24 -2.48 2.11 1.79
N ALA A 25 -3.17 0.97 1.73
CA ALA A 25 -4.63 0.96 1.57
C ALA A 25 -5.34 1.69 2.73
N CYS A 26 -4.91 1.44 3.97
CA CYS A 26 -5.46 2.13 5.14
C CYS A 26 -5.16 3.63 5.13
N HIS A 27 -3.96 4.04 4.72
CA HIS A 27 -3.58 5.44 4.65
C HIS A 27 -4.42 6.20 3.62
N GLY A 28 -4.54 5.64 2.41
CA GLY A 28 -5.42 6.18 1.37
C GLY A 28 -6.89 6.22 1.80
N ALA A 29 -7.38 5.17 2.45
CA ALA A 29 -8.75 5.12 2.97
C ALA A 29 -9.00 6.17 4.07
N ASN A 30 -8.04 6.38 4.97
CA ASN A 30 -8.15 7.43 5.98
C ASN A 30 -8.22 8.83 5.34
N SER A 31 -7.36 9.09 4.37
CA SER A 31 -7.26 10.39 3.70
C SER A 31 -8.47 10.70 2.81
N LEU A 32 -9.07 9.69 2.17
CA LEU A 32 -10.23 9.86 1.29
C LEU A 32 -11.57 9.75 1.99
N PHE A 33 -11.68 8.89 3.00
CA PHE A 33 -12.97 8.51 3.59
C PHE A 33 -13.05 8.72 5.11
N GLY A 34 -11.94 9.03 5.78
CA GLY A 34 -11.93 9.24 7.25
C GLY A 34 -12.24 7.96 8.04
N THR A 35 -12.01 6.78 7.43
CA THR A 35 -12.43 5.46 7.97
C THR A 35 -11.83 5.10 9.33
N PHE A 36 -10.77 5.79 9.77
CA PHE A 36 -10.09 5.56 11.05
C PHE A 36 -10.16 6.78 11.98
N GLY A 37 -11.19 7.62 11.84
CA GLY A 37 -11.38 8.84 12.65
C GLY A 37 -10.48 10.01 12.20
N GLY A 38 -9.79 9.87 11.07
CA GLY A 38 -9.04 10.94 10.44
C GLY A 38 -9.92 11.94 9.69
N GLN A 39 -9.34 13.10 9.39
CA GLN A 39 -9.99 14.12 8.57
C GLN A 39 -9.85 13.78 7.08
N THR A 40 -10.95 13.88 6.35
CA THR A 40 -10.93 13.68 4.89
C THR A 40 -10.31 14.87 4.20
N MET A 41 -9.45 14.61 3.22
CA MET A 41 -8.88 15.65 2.37
C MET A 41 -9.91 16.09 1.33
N GLN A 42 -9.99 17.40 1.07
CA GLN A 42 -10.91 17.94 0.07
C GLN A 42 -10.59 17.36 -1.32
N ALA A 43 -11.63 16.89 -2.01
CA ALA A 43 -11.49 16.28 -3.32
C ALA A 43 -10.79 17.20 -4.32
N GLY A 44 -9.82 16.63 -5.06
CA GLY A 44 -9.05 17.37 -6.08
C GLY A 44 -7.89 18.21 -5.53
N THR A 45 -7.65 18.20 -4.21
CA THR A 45 -6.53 18.95 -3.63
C THR A 45 -5.19 18.36 -4.07
N TRP A 46 -4.41 19.14 -4.82
CA TRP A 46 -3.08 18.74 -5.24
C TRP A 46 -2.03 19.04 -4.14
N PRO A 47 -1.04 18.15 -3.92
CA PRO A 47 -0.89 16.81 -4.50
C PRO A 47 -1.64 15.71 -3.72
N GLY A 48 -2.02 15.97 -2.46
CA GLY A 48 -2.34 14.91 -1.50
C GLY A 48 -3.61 14.09 -1.78
N TRP A 49 -4.65 14.67 -2.42
CA TRP A 49 -5.85 13.88 -2.73
C TRP A 49 -5.55 12.80 -3.80
N TYR A 50 -4.71 13.14 -4.79
CA TYR A 50 -4.27 12.20 -5.81
C TYR A 50 -3.33 11.14 -5.23
N ALA A 51 -2.43 11.54 -4.34
CA ALA A 51 -1.59 10.60 -3.60
C ALA A 51 -2.43 9.58 -2.83
N ALA A 52 -3.45 10.01 -2.09
CA ALA A 52 -4.31 9.12 -1.33
C ALA A 52 -5.09 8.11 -2.22
N VAL A 53 -5.49 8.51 -3.43
CA VAL A 53 -6.09 7.59 -4.42
C VAL A 53 -5.06 6.55 -4.89
N ILE A 54 -3.84 6.99 -5.20
CA ILE A 54 -2.76 6.10 -5.62
C ILE A 54 -2.39 5.12 -4.50
N GLU A 55 -2.33 5.57 -3.25
CA GLU A 55 -2.06 4.72 -2.09
C GLU A 55 -3.16 3.67 -1.89
N LEU A 56 -4.42 4.08 -2.00
CA LEU A 56 -5.54 3.16 -1.82
C LEU A 56 -5.54 2.06 -2.90
N VAL A 57 -5.46 2.46 -4.17
CA VAL A 57 -5.49 1.52 -5.31
C VAL A 57 -4.21 0.70 -5.38
N GLY A 58 -3.05 1.36 -5.32
CA GLY A 58 -1.74 0.72 -5.36
C GLY A 58 -1.52 -0.23 -4.18
N GLY A 59 -1.85 0.21 -2.96
CA GLY A 59 -1.79 -0.60 -1.74
C GLY A 59 -2.68 -1.84 -1.82
N SER A 60 -3.92 -1.69 -2.30
CA SER A 60 -4.85 -2.82 -2.50
C SER A 60 -4.33 -3.83 -3.53
N LEU A 61 -3.76 -3.37 -4.65
CA LEU A 61 -3.16 -4.24 -5.66
C LEU A 61 -1.94 -4.99 -5.10
N VAL A 62 -1.08 -4.32 -4.32
CA VAL A 62 0.08 -4.94 -3.66
C VAL A 62 -0.37 -5.98 -2.65
N LEU A 63 -1.38 -5.66 -1.83
CA LEU A 63 -1.96 -6.56 -0.83
C LEU A 63 -2.53 -7.83 -1.48
N LEU A 64 -3.28 -7.69 -2.57
CA LEU A 64 -3.88 -8.81 -3.30
C LEU A 64 -2.87 -9.58 -4.18
N GLY A 65 -1.64 -9.09 -4.32
CA GLY A 65 -0.61 -9.74 -5.14
C GLY A 65 -0.75 -9.49 -6.64
N LEU A 66 -1.57 -8.53 -7.07
CA LEU A 66 -1.84 -8.22 -8.48
C LEU A 66 -0.85 -7.19 -9.02
N GLY A 67 -0.08 -7.54 -10.05
CA GLY A 67 0.79 -6.58 -10.77
C GLY A 67 1.81 -5.84 -9.88
N THR A 68 2.17 -6.42 -8.75
CA THR A 68 2.75 -5.69 -7.60
C THR A 68 4.03 -4.90 -7.83
N ARG A 69 4.84 -5.26 -8.83
CA ARG A 69 6.02 -4.45 -9.19
C ARG A 69 5.59 -3.10 -9.78
N ALA A 70 4.62 -3.12 -10.69
CA ALA A 70 4.08 -1.91 -11.29
C ALA A 70 3.27 -1.10 -10.26
N ALA A 71 2.42 -1.77 -9.47
CA ALA A 71 1.66 -1.10 -8.42
C ALA A 71 2.57 -0.40 -7.40
N ALA A 72 3.62 -1.08 -6.91
CA ALA A 72 4.58 -0.51 -5.97
C ALA A 72 5.42 0.63 -6.58
N PHE A 73 5.75 0.56 -7.87
CA PHE A 73 6.47 1.63 -8.57
C PHE A 73 5.61 2.88 -8.71
N ILE A 74 4.33 2.73 -9.06
CA ILE A 74 3.40 3.86 -9.16
C ILE A 74 3.19 4.49 -7.77
N SER A 75 3.05 3.65 -6.73
CA SER A 75 2.80 4.13 -5.37
C SER A 75 4.02 4.69 -4.65
N SER A 76 5.25 4.59 -5.18
CA SER A 76 6.45 5.06 -4.46
C SER A 76 6.60 6.59 -4.41
N GLY A 77 5.79 7.31 -5.19
CA GLY A 77 5.79 8.78 -5.24
C GLY A 77 4.47 9.41 -4.78
N ALA A 78 3.55 8.60 -4.27
CA ALA A 78 2.36 9.08 -3.57
C ALA A 78 2.74 9.43 -2.13
#